data_AF-A0A285IPM5-F1
#
_entry.id   AF-A0A285IPM5-F1
#
_cell.length_a   1.000
_cell.length_b   1.000
_cell.length_c   1.000
_cell.angle_alpha   90.00
_cell.angle_beta   90.00
_cell.angle_gamma   90.00
#
_symmetry.space_group_name_H-M   'P 1'
#
loop_
_entity.id
_entity.type
_entity.pdbx_description
1 polymer ?
#
loop_
_entity_poly.entity_id
_entity_poly.type
_entity_poly.pdbx_seq_one_letter_code
_entity_poly.pdbx_strand_id
1 'polypeptide(L)'
;MLTDVDLPAPGLLWTRWATLAAGMTGIGYDDVWFVDDRGAHHDDHGGSWARLALLGGARAVLFGYDRDHSGTADADPPIDLLTGAPDWLPWDDLTALAETDSLGFVVWHAEGRWSRTRYRDGVSDGLVQTVGAVLSNENTLTELAEIVAEWGQYELRSPAERDDVRAAGEDLLSAAVRGQVTGPAFERLLGRLTEPALDLRAALACADRGGITAGNRPPRIEPGVRPPMRRVRQLSQGEHDRLVWSAMQDATELARPEPPATDELEALAAWMRDRSPHGDGRCTALLYADATSLSAQPGKHPPLERPGEARFASFQELGDLVRRLRRAEADPRYGRWLFLRVQTTATDVLVERRYDSWPTWWADDGVSGPWRTNLQEEMAARGISWRPAWVRLLDPEVAYRPL
;
A
#
# COMPACT_ATOMS: atom_id res chain seq x y z
N MET A 1 -1.31 -9.68 8.62
CA MET A 1 -2.37 -10.46 9.30
C MET A 1 -3.60 -10.36 8.40
N LEU A 2 -4.28 -11.47 8.13
CA LEU A 2 -5.48 -11.48 7.28
C LEU A 2 -6.73 -11.22 8.13
N THR A 3 -7.79 -10.74 7.49
CA THR A 3 -9.12 -10.64 8.07
C THR A 3 -10.14 -11.25 7.12
N ASP A 4 -11.21 -11.81 7.68
CA ASP A 4 -12.34 -12.27 6.88
C ASP A 4 -13.19 -11.08 6.43
N VAL A 5 -13.85 -11.25 5.29
CA VAL A 5 -14.78 -10.29 4.70
C VAL A 5 -16.10 -10.99 4.49
N ASP A 6 -17.19 -10.36 4.96
CA ASP A 6 -18.53 -10.87 4.72
C ASP A 6 -18.97 -10.49 3.30
N LEU A 7 -18.87 -11.46 2.39
CA LEU A 7 -19.31 -11.33 1.00
C LEU A 7 -20.09 -12.58 0.60
N PRO A 8 -21.06 -12.47 -0.32
CA PRO A 8 -21.76 -13.63 -0.85
C PRO A 8 -20.80 -14.63 -1.51
N ALA A 9 -21.24 -15.88 -1.64
CA ALA A 9 -20.47 -16.90 -2.36
C ALA A 9 -20.09 -16.41 -3.77
N PRO A 10 -18.88 -16.73 -4.29
CA PRO A 10 -18.41 -16.22 -5.57
C PRO A 10 -19.36 -16.44 -6.74
N GLY A 11 -20.04 -17.58 -6.78
CA GLY A 11 -21.03 -17.87 -7.81
C GLY A 11 -22.23 -16.92 -7.79
N LEU A 12 -22.68 -16.49 -6.61
CA LEU A 12 -23.81 -15.57 -6.48
C LEU A 12 -23.42 -14.14 -6.86
N LEU A 13 -22.23 -13.69 -6.43
CA LEU A 13 -21.66 -12.42 -6.89
C LEU A 13 -21.53 -12.41 -8.42
N TRP A 14 -20.98 -13.48 -9.00
CA TRP A 14 -20.81 -13.62 -10.44
C TRP A 14 -22.15 -13.55 -11.20
N THR A 15 -23.15 -14.32 -10.76
CA THR A 15 -24.46 -14.34 -11.42
C THR A 15 -25.12 -12.95 -11.45
N ARG A 16 -25.06 -12.21 -10.34
CA ARG A 16 -25.60 -10.84 -10.28
C ARG A 16 -24.85 -9.91 -11.23
N TRP A 17 -23.52 -9.97 -11.21
CA TRP A 17 -22.67 -9.20 -12.11
C TRP A 17 -22.96 -9.48 -13.59
N ALA A 18 -23.02 -10.75 -13.97
CA ALA A 18 -23.36 -11.18 -15.33
C ALA A 18 -24.76 -10.74 -15.75
N THR A 19 -25.71 -10.66 -14.82
CA THR A 19 -27.06 -10.16 -15.09
C THR A 19 -27.06 -8.66 -15.39
N LEU A 20 -26.37 -7.87 -14.57
CA LEU A 20 -26.19 -6.43 -14.81
C LEU A 20 -25.45 -6.16 -16.12
N ALA A 21 -24.36 -6.89 -16.36
CA ALA A 21 -23.58 -6.78 -17.58
C ALA A 21 -24.42 -7.07 -18.83
N ALA A 22 -25.22 -8.14 -18.81
CA ALA A 22 -26.10 -8.47 -19.92
C ALA A 22 -27.21 -7.43 -20.13
N GLY A 23 -27.76 -6.87 -19.04
CA GLY A 23 -28.73 -5.78 -19.11
C GLY A 23 -28.14 -4.53 -19.76
N MET A 24 -26.99 -4.06 -19.27
CA MET A 24 -26.28 -2.88 -19.79
C MET A 24 -25.83 -3.07 -21.24
N THR A 25 -25.27 -4.24 -21.57
CA THR A 25 -24.91 -4.57 -22.97
C THR A 25 -26.16 -4.54 -23.87
N GLY A 26 -27.29 -5.05 -23.39
CA GLY A 26 -28.56 -5.04 -24.12
C GLY A 26 -29.09 -3.66 -24.45
N ILE A 27 -28.66 -2.64 -23.71
CA ILE A 27 -29.03 -1.24 -23.94
C ILE A 27 -27.86 -0.40 -24.48
N GLY A 28 -26.78 -1.04 -24.96
CA GLY A 28 -25.68 -0.36 -25.64
C GLY A 28 -24.60 0.25 -24.75
N TYR A 29 -24.55 -0.11 -23.47
CA TYR A 29 -23.52 0.32 -22.52
C TYR A 29 -22.66 -0.88 -22.09
N ASP A 30 -21.92 -1.45 -23.05
CA ASP A 30 -21.13 -2.67 -22.88
C ASP A 30 -19.76 -2.46 -22.22
N ASP A 31 -19.52 -1.27 -21.67
CA ASP A 31 -18.29 -0.84 -20.99
C ASP A 31 -18.48 -0.50 -19.50
N VAL A 32 -19.73 -0.35 -19.01
CA VAL A 32 -20.00 -0.05 -17.60
C VAL A 32 -19.96 -1.31 -16.73
N TRP A 33 -20.78 -2.31 -17.07
CA TRP A 33 -20.73 -3.65 -16.49
C TRP A 33 -20.50 -4.62 -17.64
N PHE A 34 -19.42 -5.39 -17.61
CA PHE A 34 -19.11 -6.30 -18.70
C PHE A 34 -18.42 -7.59 -18.25
N VAL A 35 -18.45 -8.58 -19.14
CA VAL A 35 -17.77 -9.87 -18.95
C VAL A 35 -16.90 -10.16 -20.17
N ASP A 36 -15.66 -10.53 -19.91
CA ASP A 36 -14.70 -11.00 -20.90
C ASP A 36 -14.07 -12.35 -20.49
N ASP A 37 -13.07 -12.81 -21.24
CA ASP A 37 -12.37 -14.07 -20.94
C ASP A 37 -11.55 -14.01 -19.63
N ARG A 38 -11.37 -12.81 -19.09
CA ARG A 38 -10.55 -12.48 -17.93
C ARG A 38 -11.39 -12.27 -16.67
N GLY A 39 -12.70 -12.13 -16.77
CA GLY A 39 -13.61 -12.07 -15.64
C GLY A 39 -14.77 -11.12 -15.88
N ALA A 40 -15.39 -10.70 -14.79
CA ALA A 40 -16.41 -9.66 -14.77
C ALA A 40 -15.77 -8.33 -14.37
N HIS A 41 -16.15 -7.25 -15.04
CA HIS A 41 -15.58 -5.91 -14.91
C HIS A 41 -16.68 -4.89 -14.67
N HIS A 42 -16.32 -3.84 -13.92
CA HIS A 42 -17.13 -2.66 -13.67
C HIS A 42 -16.24 -1.44 -13.81
N ASP A 43 -16.69 -0.43 -14.55
CA ASP A 43 -16.02 0.86 -14.72
C ASP A 43 -17.08 1.98 -14.75
N ASP A 44 -17.01 2.90 -13.80
CA ASP A 44 -17.95 4.02 -13.70
C ASP A 44 -17.59 5.19 -14.64
N HIS A 45 -16.48 5.09 -15.37
CA HIS A 45 -15.86 6.16 -16.19
C HIS A 45 -15.48 7.43 -15.41
N GLY A 46 -15.65 7.40 -14.09
CA GLY A 46 -15.29 8.42 -13.12
C GLY A 46 -14.01 8.09 -12.37
N GLY A 47 -13.35 6.96 -12.69
CA GLY A 47 -12.10 6.52 -12.08
C GLY A 47 -12.26 5.43 -11.03
N SER A 48 -13.48 4.91 -10.80
CA SER A 48 -13.73 3.75 -9.95
C SER A 48 -13.98 2.53 -10.81
N TRP A 49 -13.30 1.43 -10.48
CA TRP A 49 -13.39 0.21 -11.26
C TRP A 49 -13.18 -1.02 -10.38
N ALA A 50 -13.75 -2.16 -10.80
CA ALA A 50 -13.56 -3.42 -10.12
C ALA A 50 -13.56 -4.61 -11.07
N ARG A 51 -12.92 -5.69 -10.65
CA ARG A 51 -12.84 -6.95 -11.38
C ARG A 51 -13.08 -8.14 -10.45
N LEU A 52 -13.93 -9.05 -10.89
CA LEU A 52 -14.16 -10.35 -10.29
C LEU A 52 -13.65 -11.44 -11.25
N ALA A 53 -12.71 -12.26 -10.80
CA ALA A 53 -12.22 -13.40 -11.57
C ALA A 53 -12.48 -14.72 -10.82
N LEU A 54 -12.97 -15.72 -11.56
CA LEU A 54 -13.18 -17.08 -11.05
C LEU A 54 -12.01 -17.98 -11.45
N LEU A 55 -11.60 -18.88 -10.56
CA LEU A 55 -10.53 -19.85 -10.78
C LEU A 55 -10.98 -21.26 -10.42
N GLY A 56 -10.20 -22.29 -10.79
CA GLY A 56 -10.45 -23.67 -10.39
C GLY A 56 -10.54 -23.87 -8.86
N GLY A 57 -11.27 -24.89 -8.41
CA GLY A 57 -11.34 -25.26 -7.00
C GLY A 57 -12.13 -24.29 -6.11
N ALA A 58 -13.21 -23.70 -6.64
CA ALA A 58 -14.06 -22.71 -5.95
C ALA A 58 -13.28 -21.48 -5.46
N ARG A 59 -12.19 -21.13 -6.14
CA ARG A 59 -11.40 -19.93 -5.87
C ARG A 59 -11.92 -18.75 -6.67
N ALA A 60 -11.80 -17.57 -6.10
CA ALA A 60 -12.11 -16.31 -6.79
C ALA A 60 -11.26 -15.18 -6.22
N VAL A 61 -11.11 -14.11 -6.98
CA VAL A 61 -10.53 -12.85 -6.51
C VAL A 61 -11.41 -11.70 -6.97
N LEU A 62 -11.69 -10.77 -6.06
CA LEU A 62 -12.38 -9.52 -6.29
C LEU A 62 -11.41 -8.40 -5.91
N PHE A 63 -11.11 -7.52 -6.85
CA PHE A 63 -10.19 -6.41 -6.63
C PHE A 63 -10.62 -5.19 -7.43
N GLY A 64 -10.18 -4.02 -7.01
CA GLY A 64 -10.61 -2.78 -7.62
C GLY A 64 -10.10 -1.56 -6.88
N TYR A 65 -10.57 -0.41 -7.31
CA TYR A 65 -10.22 0.90 -6.80
C TYR A 65 -11.43 1.82 -6.90
N ASP A 66 -11.63 2.64 -5.88
CA ASP A 66 -12.62 3.70 -5.82
C ASP A 66 -11.91 5.04 -5.68
N ARG A 67 -12.18 5.96 -6.61
CA ARG A 67 -11.49 7.25 -6.65
C ARG A 67 -11.70 8.07 -5.36
N ASP A 68 -12.86 7.95 -4.73
CA ASP A 68 -13.25 8.79 -3.60
C ASP A 68 -13.18 8.04 -2.25
N HIS A 69 -13.17 6.70 -2.26
CA HIS A 69 -13.32 5.87 -1.05
C HIS A 69 -12.19 4.87 -0.80
N SER A 70 -11.19 4.76 -1.69
CA SER A 70 -10.01 3.92 -1.49
C SER A 70 -8.91 4.64 -0.69
N GLY A 71 -9.22 5.00 0.56
CA GLY A 71 -8.23 5.56 1.50
C GLY A 71 -7.06 4.61 1.82
N THR A 72 -7.16 3.34 1.44
CA THR A 72 -6.07 2.36 1.44
C THR A 72 -4.93 2.70 0.48
N ALA A 73 -5.23 3.31 -0.68
CA ALA A 73 -4.22 3.72 -1.66
C ALA A 73 -3.40 4.91 -1.16
N ASP A 74 -4.03 5.82 -0.42
CA ASP A 74 -3.41 7.03 0.13
C ASP A 74 -2.89 6.88 1.57
N ALA A 75 -2.88 5.66 2.12
CA ALA A 75 -2.53 5.42 3.52
C ALA A 75 -1.06 5.76 3.84
N ASP A 76 -0.82 6.39 5.00
CA ASP A 76 0.51 6.62 5.57
C ASP A 76 0.61 5.99 6.98
N PRO A 77 1.49 4.99 7.20
CA PRO A 77 2.34 4.35 6.22
C PRO A 77 1.56 3.51 5.21
N PRO A 78 2.10 3.32 3.99
CA PRO A 78 1.51 2.53 2.93
C PRO A 78 1.05 1.14 3.37
N ILE A 79 -0.11 0.71 2.85
CA ILE A 79 -0.68 -0.61 3.10
C ILE A 79 -0.43 -1.51 1.90
N ASP A 80 0.26 -2.61 2.14
CA ASP A 80 0.45 -3.64 1.13
C ASP A 80 -0.76 -4.61 1.09
N LEU A 81 -1.71 -4.34 0.19
CA LEU A 81 -2.95 -5.10 0.04
C LEU A 81 -2.75 -6.59 -0.33
N LEU A 82 -1.57 -6.94 -0.85
CA LEU A 82 -1.22 -8.32 -1.22
C LEU A 82 -0.46 -9.07 -0.11
N THR A 83 -0.35 -8.48 1.10
CA THR A 83 0.27 -9.15 2.24
C THR A 83 -0.48 -10.44 2.60
N GLY A 84 0.21 -11.59 2.48
CA GLY A 84 -0.37 -12.89 2.81
C GLY A 84 -1.36 -13.41 1.78
N ALA A 85 -1.43 -12.77 0.61
CA ALA A 85 -2.28 -13.19 -0.50
C ALA A 85 -1.76 -14.52 -1.09
N PRO A 86 -2.62 -15.44 -1.58
CA PRO A 86 -2.18 -16.76 -2.06
C PRO A 86 -1.35 -16.76 -3.35
N ASP A 87 -0.58 -17.82 -3.59
CA ASP A 87 0.30 -17.94 -4.78
C ASP A 87 -0.45 -18.00 -6.11
N TRP A 88 -1.69 -18.45 -6.09
CA TRP A 88 -2.50 -18.67 -7.29
C TRP A 88 -3.19 -17.42 -7.81
N LEU A 89 -3.11 -16.29 -7.10
CA LEU A 89 -3.71 -15.03 -7.56
C LEU A 89 -3.10 -14.57 -8.89
N PRO A 90 -3.80 -13.73 -9.67
CA PRO A 90 -3.26 -13.13 -10.89
C PRO A 90 -2.20 -12.07 -10.53
N TRP A 91 -1.03 -12.53 -10.08
CA TRP A 91 0.03 -11.68 -9.55
C TRP A 91 0.58 -10.67 -10.54
N ASP A 92 0.62 -10.97 -11.83
CA ASP A 92 1.08 -10.02 -12.85
C ASP A 92 0.17 -8.77 -12.89
N ASP A 93 -1.15 -8.97 -12.93
CA ASP A 93 -2.14 -7.88 -12.91
C ASP A 93 -2.08 -7.13 -11.56
N LEU A 94 -2.13 -7.87 -10.45
CA LEU A 94 -2.21 -7.28 -9.11
C LEU A 94 -0.94 -6.52 -8.71
N THR A 95 0.24 -6.98 -9.15
CA THR A 95 1.51 -6.30 -8.87
C THR A 95 1.59 -4.99 -9.63
N ALA A 96 1.24 -5.00 -10.93
CA ALA A 96 1.24 -3.78 -11.73
C ALA A 96 0.29 -2.71 -11.14
N LEU A 97 -0.90 -3.13 -10.68
CA LEU A 97 -1.88 -2.23 -10.07
C LEU A 97 -1.45 -1.70 -8.70
N ALA A 98 -0.83 -2.55 -7.87
CA ALA A 98 -0.28 -2.11 -6.59
C ALA A 98 0.84 -1.08 -6.81
N GLU A 99 1.73 -1.31 -7.78
CA GLU A 99 2.86 -0.44 -8.06
C GLU A 99 2.46 1.01 -8.42
N THR A 100 1.28 1.18 -9.03
CA THR A 100 0.74 2.48 -9.47
C THR A 100 -0.34 3.04 -8.54
N ASP A 101 -0.46 2.53 -7.30
CA ASP A 101 -1.51 2.90 -6.32
C ASP A 101 -2.94 2.81 -6.89
N SER A 102 -3.12 1.96 -7.91
CA SER A 102 -4.40 1.74 -8.59
C SER A 102 -5.16 0.57 -7.99
N LEU A 103 -4.89 0.24 -6.72
CA LEU A 103 -5.51 -0.88 -6.02
C LEU A 103 -6.03 -0.38 -4.67
N GLY A 104 -7.35 -0.29 -4.56
CA GLY A 104 -8.04 0.07 -3.33
C GLY A 104 -8.31 -1.14 -2.45
N PHE A 105 -8.72 -2.26 -3.04
CA PHE A 105 -9.01 -3.50 -2.32
C PHE A 105 -8.60 -4.74 -3.12
N VAL A 106 -8.26 -5.80 -2.38
CA VAL A 106 -8.10 -7.16 -2.91
C VAL A 106 -8.68 -8.13 -1.90
N VAL A 107 -9.69 -8.88 -2.32
CA VAL A 107 -10.33 -9.91 -1.52
C VAL A 107 -10.31 -11.21 -2.31
N TRP A 108 -9.91 -12.31 -1.67
CA TRP A 108 -9.83 -13.61 -2.31
C TRP A 108 -10.67 -14.64 -1.58
N HIS A 109 -11.35 -15.49 -2.35
CA HIS A 109 -12.11 -16.60 -1.85
C HIS A 109 -11.30 -17.88 -1.96
N ALA A 110 -11.12 -18.57 -0.83
CA ALA A 110 -10.57 -19.91 -0.77
C ALA A 110 -11.17 -20.64 0.42
N GLU A 111 -11.32 -21.97 0.32
CA GLU A 111 -11.75 -22.80 1.45
C GLU A 111 -13.09 -22.35 2.07
N GLY A 112 -13.99 -21.79 1.25
CA GLY A 112 -15.33 -21.38 1.66
C GLY A 112 -15.40 -20.03 2.38
N ARG A 113 -14.33 -19.23 2.38
CA ARG A 113 -14.31 -17.89 2.97
C ARG A 113 -13.67 -16.85 2.06
N TRP A 114 -14.12 -15.61 2.18
CA TRP A 114 -13.45 -14.44 1.64
C TRP A 114 -12.49 -13.86 2.67
N SER A 115 -11.25 -13.61 2.27
CA SER A 115 -10.24 -13.01 3.14
C SER A 115 -9.51 -11.88 2.40
N ARG A 116 -9.01 -10.90 3.16
CA ARG A 116 -8.16 -9.81 2.67
C ARG A 116 -7.06 -9.48 3.67
N THR A 117 -6.11 -8.65 3.25
CA THR A 117 -5.17 -8.01 4.17
C THR A 117 -5.91 -7.15 5.20
N ARG A 118 -5.54 -7.25 6.48
CA ARG A 118 -6.12 -6.38 7.52
C ARG A 118 -5.60 -4.95 7.40
N TYR A 119 -6.52 -3.99 7.38
CA TYR A 119 -6.21 -2.56 7.43
C TYR A 119 -6.20 -2.04 8.87
N ARG A 120 -5.70 -0.81 9.07
CA ARG A 120 -5.90 -0.08 10.32
C ARG A 120 -7.38 0.32 10.44
N ASP A 121 -7.86 0.43 11.68
CA ASP A 121 -9.25 0.80 11.93
C ASP A 121 -9.57 2.19 11.33
N GLY A 122 -10.73 2.32 10.68
CA GLY A 122 -11.19 3.57 10.06
C GLY A 122 -10.73 3.81 8.63
N VAL A 123 -9.85 2.96 8.06
CA VAL A 123 -9.46 3.06 6.64
C VAL A 123 -10.51 2.39 5.76
N SER A 124 -11.14 3.17 4.86
CA SER A 124 -12.03 2.67 3.81
C SER A 124 -11.22 2.20 2.61
N ASP A 125 -11.68 1.12 1.96
CA ASP A 125 -11.06 0.57 0.76
C ASP A 125 -11.88 0.75 -0.51
N GLY A 126 -13.13 1.23 -0.40
CA GLY A 126 -14.00 1.53 -1.54
C GLY A 126 -14.79 0.33 -2.08
N LEU A 127 -14.59 -0.88 -1.54
CA LEU A 127 -15.23 -2.10 -2.07
C LEU A 127 -16.76 -1.98 -2.17
N VAL A 128 -17.40 -1.48 -1.11
CA VAL A 128 -18.86 -1.40 -1.06
C VAL A 128 -19.39 -0.35 -2.04
N GLN A 129 -18.67 0.74 -2.25
CA GLN A 129 -19.03 1.80 -3.18
C GLN A 129 -18.89 1.34 -4.63
N THR A 130 -17.81 0.63 -4.95
CA THR A 130 -17.55 0.21 -6.33
C THR A 130 -18.37 -1.00 -6.77
N VAL A 131 -18.66 -1.96 -5.88
CA VAL A 131 -19.38 -3.20 -6.25
C VAL A 131 -20.68 -3.41 -5.50
N GLY A 132 -21.20 -2.37 -4.84
CA GLY A 132 -22.40 -2.43 -4.00
C GLY A 132 -23.60 -3.07 -4.69
N ALA A 133 -23.80 -2.78 -5.98
CA ALA A 133 -24.88 -3.30 -6.81
C ALA A 133 -24.97 -4.84 -6.83
N VAL A 134 -23.86 -5.57 -6.68
CA VAL A 134 -23.85 -7.05 -6.73
C VAL A 134 -23.78 -7.72 -5.36
N LEU A 135 -23.57 -6.95 -4.27
CA LEU A 135 -23.37 -7.52 -2.93
C LEU A 135 -24.63 -8.14 -2.34
N SER A 136 -25.82 -7.67 -2.71
CA SER A 136 -27.09 -8.20 -2.20
C SER A 136 -28.11 -8.36 -3.32
N ASN A 137 -29.14 -9.17 -3.08
CA ASN A 137 -30.24 -9.30 -4.03
C ASN A 137 -30.98 -7.98 -4.22
N GLU A 138 -31.22 -7.26 -3.11
CA GLU A 138 -31.89 -5.96 -3.12
C GLU A 138 -31.09 -4.92 -3.90
N ASN A 139 -29.77 -4.85 -3.71
CA ASN A 139 -28.94 -3.90 -4.43
C ASN A 139 -28.97 -4.18 -5.93
N THR A 140 -28.94 -5.45 -6.34
CA THR A 140 -29.01 -5.81 -7.76
C THR A 140 -30.38 -5.48 -8.35
N LEU A 141 -31.47 -5.66 -7.60
CA LEU A 141 -32.81 -5.26 -8.04
C LEU A 141 -32.96 -3.74 -8.17
N THR A 142 -32.37 -2.98 -7.23
CA THR A 142 -32.31 -1.52 -7.33
C THR A 142 -31.58 -1.10 -8.60
N GLU A 143 -30.39 -1.65 -8.84
CA GLU A 143 -29.60 -1.35 -10.04
C GLU A 143 -30.37 -1.71 -11.33
N LEU A 144 -31.02 -2.87 -11.39
CA LEU A 144 -31.85 -3.26 -12.53
C LEU A 144 -33.03 -2.29 -12.75
N ALA A 145 -33.59 -1.73 -11.69
CA ALA A 145 -34.62 -0.71 -11.80
C ALA A 145 -34.06 0.64 -12.27
N GLU A 146 -32.83 0.99 -11.86
CA GLU A 146 -32.11 2.18 -12.35
C GLU A 146 -31.75 2.06 -13.84
N ILE A 147 -31.36 0.87 -14.32
CA ILE A 147 -31.21 0.58 -15.76
C ILE A 147 -32.49 0.92 -16.51
N VAL A 148 -33.66 0.56 -15.97
CA VAL A 148 -34.95 0.88 -16.59
C VAL A 148 -35.24 2.39 -16.54
N ALA A 149 -35.11 3.00 -15.36
CA ALA A 149 -35.57 4.36 -15.12
C ALA A 149 -34.63 5.43 -15.67
N GLU A 150 -33.33 5.30 -15.38
CA GLU A 150 -32.32 6.31 -15.71
C GLU A 150 -31.74 6.07 -17.10
N TRP A 151 -31.20 4.87 -17.34
CA TRP A 151 -30.55 4.54 -18.61
C TRP A 151 -31.54 4.30 -19.74
N GLY A 152 -32.67 3.66 -19.43
CA GLY A 152 -33.78 3.39 -20.35
C GLY A 152 -34.79 4.54 -20.51
N GLN A 153 -34.58 5.65 -19.78
CA GLN A 153 -35.46 6.82 -19.75
C GLN A 153 -36.95 6.47 -19.57
N TYR A 154 -37.24 5.46 -18.77
CA TYR A 154 -38.62 5.02 -18.51
C TYR A 154 -39.14 5.63 -17.21
N GLU A 155 -40.16 6.48 -17.32
CA GLU A 155 -40.74 7.15 -16.16
C GLU A 155 -41.66 6.19 -15.37
N LEU A 156 -41.25 5.82 -14.15
CA LEU A 156 -42.02 4.95 -13.24
C LEU A 156 -43.09 5.74 -12.46
N ARG A 157 -44.21 6.03 -13.12
CA ARG A 157 -45.25 6.95 -12.64
C ARG A 157 -46.09 6.42 -11.49
N SER A 158 -46.23 5.11 -11.35
CA SER A 158 -47.10 4.49 -10.35
C SER A 158 -46.37 3.46 -9.46
N PRO A 159 -46.86 3.22 -8.22
CA PRO A 159 -46.37 2.11 -7.40
C PRO A 159 -46.48 0.75 -8.11
N ALA A 160 -47.58 0.51 -8.83
CA ALA A 160 -47.80 -0.74 -9.55
C ALA A 160 -46.76 -1.00 -10.66
N GLU A 161 -46.31 0.04 -11.37
CA GLU A 161 -45.23 -0.09 -12.35
C GLU A 161 -43.88 -0.39 -11.69
N ARG A 162 -43.60 0.23 -10.54
CA ARG A 162 -42.39 -0.08 -9.77
C ARG A 162 -42.38 -1.53 -9.27
N ASP A 163 -43.53 -2.00 -8.79
CA ASP A 163 -43.70 -3.38 -8.35
C ASP A 163 -43.54 -4.37 -9.52
N ASP A 164 -44.06 -4.05 -10.71
CA ASP A 164 -43.88 -4.90 -11.90
C ASP A 164 -42.43 -4.91 -12.41
N VAL A 165 -41.73 -3.77 -12.44
CA VAL A 165 -40.28 -3.73 -12.78
C VAL A 165 -39.51 -4.60 -11.80
N ARG A 166 -39.79 -4.45 -10.51
CA ARG A 166 -39.13 -5.25 -9.47
C ARG A 166 -39.39 -6.74 -9.67
N ALA A 167 -40.64 -7.15 -9.90
CA ALA A 167 -40.99 -8.54 -10.17
C ALA A 167 -40.32 -9.08 -11.45
N ALA A 168 -40.14 -8.25 -12.49
CA ALA A 168 -39.40 -8.62 -13.69
C ALA A 168 -37.90 -8.84 -13.42
N GLY A 169 -37.31 -7.97 -12.58
CA GLY A 169 -35.93 -8.14 -12.10
C GLY A 169 -35.75 -9.41 -11.26
N GLU A 170 -36.69 -9.71 -10.37
CA GLU A 170 -36.68 -10.92 -9.53
C GLU A 170 -36.75 -12.20 -10.38
N ASP A 171 -37.60 -12.21 -11.41
CA ASP A 171 -37.69 -13.33 -12.35
C ASP A 171 -36.40 -13.51 -13.16
N LEU A 172 -35.81 -12.40 -13.63
CA LEU A 172 -34.55 -12.42 -14.38
C LEU A 172 -33.40 -12.95 -13.52
N LEU A 173 -33.23 -12.44 -12.30
CA LEU A 173 -32.20 -12.93 -11.37
C LEU A 173 -32.42 -14.40 -11.00
N SER A 174 -33.67 -14.79 -10.78
CA SER A 174 -34.02 -16.19 -10.51
C SER A 174 -33.67 -17.10 -11.69
N ALA A 175 -33.89 -16.66 -12.93
CA ALA A 175 -33.46 -17.38 -14.12
C ALA A 175 -31.93 -17.44 -14.24
N ALA A 176 -31.22 -16.35 -13.92
CA ALA A 176 -29.77 -16.29 -13.93
C ALA A 176 -29.13 -17.25 -12.91
N VAL A 177 -29.68 -17.32 -11.69
CA VAL A 177 -29.23 -18.29 -10.67
C VAL A 177 -29.41 -19.73 -11.13
N ARG A 178 -30.45 -20.02 -11.92
CA ARG A 178 -30.67 -21.35 -12.51
C ARG A 178 -29.83 -21.61 -13.77
N GLY A 179 -29.11 -20.63 -14.30
CA GLY A 179 -28.42 -20.73 -15.59
C GLY A 179 -29.41 -20.92 -16.75
N GLN A 180 -30.55 -20.23 -16.70
CA GLN A 180 -31.70 -20.40 -17.60
C GLN A 180 -32.23 -19.06 -18.11
N VAL A 181 -31.38 -18.03 -18.20
CA VAL A 181 -31.79 -16.76 -18.81
C VAL A 181 -32.17 -16.99 -20.27
N THR A 182 -33.26 -16.35 -20.68
CA THR A 182 -33.82 -16.42 -22.04
C THR A 182 -34.19 -15.03 -22.52
N GLY A 183 -34.40 -14.88 -23.82
CA GLY A 183 -34.82 -13.61 -24.43
C GLY A 183 -36.08 -13.02 -23.75
N PRO A 184 -37.15 -13.81 -23.56
CA PRO A 184 -38.36 -13.33 -22.87
C PRO A 184 -38.13 -12.79 -21.45
N ALA A 185 -37.09 -13.26 -20.74
CA ALA A 185 -36.76 -12.73 -19.42
C ALA A 185 -36.21 -11.29 -19.52
N PHE A 186 -35.37 -11.01 -20.52
CA PHE A 186 -34.90 -9.65 -20.80
C PHE A 186 -36.02 -8.78 -21.36
N GLU A 187 -36.82 -9.26 -22.31
CA GLU A 187 -37.94 -8.50 -22.86
C GLU A 187 -38.95 -8.11 -21.77
N ARG A 188 -39.20 -8.98 -20.78
CA ARG A 188 -40.09 -8.65 -19.67
C ARG A 188 -39.59 -7.43 -18.88
N LEU A 189 -38.29 -7.32 -18.63
CA LEU A 189 -37.72 -6.20 -17.88
C LEU A 189 -37.43 -4.98 -18.77
N LEU A 190 -36.67 -5.18 -19.84
CA LEU A 190 -36.07 -4.16 -20.71
C LEU A 190 -36.87 -3.90 -21.99
N GLY A 191 -37.95 -4.63 -22.25
CA GLY A 191 -38.83 -4.34 -23.40
C GLY A 191 -39.68 -3.08 -23.22
N ARG A 192 -39.64 -2.47 -22.03
CA ARG A 192 -40.42 -1.28 -21.65
C ARG A 192 -39.67 0.05 -21.85
N LEU A 193 -38.39 0.01 -22.22
CA LEU A 193 -37.54 1.21 -22.29
C LEU A 193 -38.06 2.20 -23.34
N THR A 194 -37.87 3.49 -23.08
CA THR A 194 -38.18 4.55 -24.04
C THR A 194 -37.05 4.66 -25.06
N GLU A 195 -35.83 4.85 -24.55
CA GLU A 195 -34.57 4.87 -25.31
C GLU A 195 -33.45 4.44 -24.36
N PRO A 196 -32.43 3.70 -24.84
CA PRO A 196 -32.31 3.13 -26.18
C PRO A 196 -33.18 1.87 -26.36
N ALA A 197 -33.37 1.45 -27.61
CA ALA A 197 -34.08 0.21 -27.90
C ALA A 197 -33.25 -1.00 -27.44
N LEU A 198 -33.92 -2.01 -26.87
CA LEU A 198 -33.29 -3.26 -26.44
C LEU A 198 -32.69 -4.03 -27.63
N ASP A 199 -31.37 -4.21 -27.63
CA ASP A 199 -30.68 -5.23 -28.42
C ASP A 199 -30.66 -6.56 -27.65
N LEU A 200 -31.72 -7.34 -27.86
CA LEU A 200 -31.86 -8.64 -27.23
C LEU A 200 -30.74 -9.61 -27.59
N ARG A 201 -30.16 -9.49 -28.80
CA ARG A 201 -29.09 -10.38 -29.25
C ARG A 201 -27.80 -10.06 -28.49
N ALA A 202 -27.49 -8.78 -28.28
CA ALA A 202 -26.34 -8.35 -27.51
C ALA A 202 -26.48 -8.78 -26.04
N ALA A 203 -27.66 -8.59 -25.43
CA ALA A 203 -27.95 -9.05 -24.07
C ALA A 203 -27.72 -10.56 -23.91
N LEU A 204 -28.26 -11.37 -24.84
CA LEU A 204 -28.11 -12.82 -24.79
C LEU A 204 -26.67 -13.28 -25.04
N ALA A 205 -25.93 -12.62 -25.94
CA ALA A 205 -24.53 -12.94 -26.16
C ALA A 205 -23.67 -12.67 -24.92
N CYS A 206 -23.94 -11.58 -24.20
CA CYS A 206 -23.30 -11.28 -22.92
C CYS A 206 -23.72 -12.30 -21.84
N ALA A 207 -25.00 -12.65 -21.76
CA ALA A 207 -25.51 -13.66 -20.83
C ALA A 207 -24.90 -15.06 -21.08
N ASP A 208 -24.72 -15.45 -22.34
CA ASP A 208 -24.03 -16.68 -22.75
C ASP A 208 -22.58 -16.67 -22.25
N ARG A 209 -21.85 -15.59 -22.49
CA ARG A 209 -20.48 -15.43 -22.00
C ARG A 209 -20.41 -15.44 -20.47
N GLY A 210 -21.36 -14.80 -19.80
CA GLY A 210 -21.51 -14.81 -18.34
C GLY A 210 -21.88 -16.19 -17.78
N GLY A 211 -22.26 -17.15 -18.62
CA GLY A 211 -22.65 -18.49 -18.20
C GLY A 211 -23.97 -18.55 -17.44
N ILE A 212 -24.87 -17.59 -17.68
CA ILE A 212 -26.20 -17.53 -17.03
C ILE A 212 -27.33 -18.03 -17.94
N THR A 213 -26.99 -18.58 -19.11
CA THR A 213 -27.90 -19.28 -20.03
C THR A 213 -27.63 -20.78 -20.04
N ALA A 214 -28.56 -21.54 -20.61
CA ALA A 214 -28.53 -22.99 -20.54
C ALA A 214 -27.30 -23.60 -21.24
N GLY A 215 -26.54 -24.41 -20.49
CA GLY A 215 -25.39 -25.16 -21.02
C GLY A 215 -24.07 -24.37 -21.07
N ASN A 216 -24.10 -23.06 -20.84
CA ASN A 216 -22.91 -22.23 -20.76
C ASN A 216 -22.34 -22.20 -19.34
N ARG A 217 -21.08 -21.77 -19.22
CA ARG A 217 -20.37 -21.69 -17.94
C ARG A 217 -19.60 -20.38 -17.87
N PRO A 218 -19.48 -19.79 -16.67
CA PRO A 218 -18.62 -18.64 -16.45
C PRO A 218 -17.18 -18.89 -16.92
N PRO A 219 -16.53 -17.92 -17.58
CA PRO A 219 -15.09 -17.95 -17.83
C PRO A 219 -14.33 -18.10 -16.51
N ARG A 220 -13.19 -18.78 -16.59
CA ARG A 220 -12.27 -18.96 -15.47
C ARG A 220 -10.87 -18.64 -15.95
N ILE A 221 -10.12 -17.92 -15.14
CA ILE A 221 -8.72 -17.65 -15.40
C ILE A 221 -7.85 -18.76 -14.81
N GLU A 222 -6.69 -18.96 -15.43
CA GLU A 222 -5.65 -19.82 -14.88
C GLU A 222 -5.00 -19.18 -13.66
N PRO A 223 -4.48 -19.97 -12.70
CA PRO A 223 -3.67 -19.46 -11.60
C PRO A 223 -2.47 -18.65 -12.09
N GLY A 224 -2.20 -17.52 -11.46
CA GLY A 224 -0.98 -16.76 -11.71
C GLY A 224 0.24 -17.35 -11.01
N VAL A 225 1.37 -16.65 -11.14
CA VAL A 225 2.65 -17.02 -10.51
C VAL A 225 3.12 -15.86 -9.64
N ARG A 226 3.30 -16.10 -8.33
CA ARG A 226 3.85 -15.09 -7.43
C ARG A 226 5.30 -14.76 -7.81
N PRO A 227 5.66 -13.48 -8.05
CA PRO A 227 7.04 -13.12 -8.28
C PRO A 227 7.87 -13.27 -6.98
N PRO A 228 9.17 -13.61 -7.08
CA PRO A 228 10.02 -13.78 -5.90
C PRO A 228 10.26 -12.45 -5.15
N MET A 229 10.19 -11.33 -5.87
CA MET A 229 10.29 -9.97 -5.33
C MET A 229 9.30 -9.09 -6.09
N ARG A 230 8.73 -8.10 -5.41
CA ARG A 230 7.87 -7.08 -6.04
C ARG A 230 8.07 -5.72 -5.39
N ARG A 231 7.80 -4.67 -6.16
CA ARG A 231 7.60 -3.34 -5.61
C ARG A 231 6.13 -3.23 -5.19
N VAL A 232 5.85 -2.64 -4.03
CA VAL A 232 4.45 -2.49 -3.56
C VAL A 232 3.86 -1.16 -4.00
N ARG A 233 4.67 -0.09 -4.04
CA ARG A 233 4.38 1.18 -4.73
C ARG A 233 5.64 1.99 -4.97
N GLN A 234 5.55 3.00 -5.83
CA GLN A 234 6.60 4.01 -5.96
C GLN A 234 6.51 5.03 -4.80
N LEU A 235 7.47 4.98 -3.89
CA LEU A 235 7.57 5.98 -2.81
C LEU A 235 8.16 7.28 -3.34
N SER A 236 7.65 8.41 -2.84
CA SER A 236 8.43 9.64 -2.88
C SER A 236 9.72 9.47 -2.09
N GLN A 237 10.72 10.29 -2.39
CA GLN A 237 12.01 10.23 -1.69
C GLN A 237 11.84 10.31 -0.17
N GLY A 238 10.98 11.21 0.31
CA GLY A 238 10.75 11.40 1.75
C GLY A 238 10.01 10.23 2.42
N GLU A 239 9.05 9.60 1.73
CA GLU A 239 8.41 8.38 2.25
C GLU A 239 9.39 7.21 2.33
N HIS A 240 10.26 7.07 1.33
CA HIS A 240 11.29 6.04 1.33
C HIS A 240 12.31 6.25 2.44
N ASP A 241 12.75 7.50 2.64
CA ASP A 241 13.63 7.85 3.76
C ASP A 241 12.96 7.50 5.11
N ARG A 242 11.69 7.90 5.32
CA ARG A 242 10.94 7.56 6.55
C ARG A 242 10.75 6.06 6.77
N LEU A 243 10.53 5.29 5.71
CA LEU A 243 10.46 3.83 5.81
C LEU A 243 11.78 3.25 6.33
N VAL A 244 12.91 3.74 5.81
CA VAL A 244 14.23 3.33 6.28
C VAL A 244 14.45 3.76 7.73
N TRP A 245 14.06 4.97 8.12
CA TRP A 245 14.19 5.48 9.49
C TRP A 245 13.40 4.64 10.49
N SER A 246 12.15 4.30 10.16
CA SER A 246 11.34 3.40 10.98
C SER A 246 12.01 2.03 11.12
N ALA A 247 12.55 1.46 10.04
CA ALA A 247 13.28 0.20 10.11
C ALA A 247 14.58 0.30 10.93
N MET A 248 15.24 1.46 10.97
CA MET A 248 16.41 1.72 11.83
C MET A 248 16.01 1.84 13.31
N GLN A 249 14.83 2.38 13.63
CA GLN A 249 14.31 2.45 15.00
C GLN A 249 14.01 1.07 15.57
N ASP A 250 13.48 0.16 14.74
CA ASP A 250 13.21 -1.23 15.12
C ASP A 250 14.46 -2.13 15.08
N ALA A 251 15.56 -1.64 14.49
CA ALA A 251 16.77 -2.43 14.31
C ALA A 251 17.50 -2.66 15.64
N THR A 252 17.90 -3.91 15.86
CA THR A 252 18.89 -4.22 16.89
C THR A 252 20.28 -3.88 16.38
N GLU A 253 21.02 -3.06 17.13
CA GLU A 253 22.40 -2.70 16.82
C GLU A 253 23.30 -3.96 16.81
N LEU A 254 24.01 -4.20 15.71
CA LEU A 254 24.95 -5.32 15.64
C LEU A 254 26.15 -5.07 16.56
N ALA A 255 26.53 -6.09 17.34
CA ALA A 255 27.65 -6.00 18.26
C ALA A 255 28.97 -5.87 17.49
N ARG A 256 29.66 -4.74 17.64
CA ARG A 256 30.95 -4.44 17.00
C ARG A 256 32.07 -4.27 18.04
N PRO A 257 33.33 -4.56 17.67
CA PRO A 257 34.47 -4.18 18.50
C PRO A 257 34.47 -2.66 18.76
N GLU A 258 34.83 -2.26 19.97
CA GLU A 258 35.04 -0.84 20.26
C GLU A 258 36.21 -0.30 19.42
N PRO A 259 36.09 0.91 18.83
CA PRO A 259 37.21 1.56 18.18
C PRO A 259 38.37 1.78 19.16
N PRO A 260 39.63 1.76 18.68
CA PRO A 260 40.77 2.07 19.53
C PRO A 260 40.66 3.49 20.10
N ALA A 261 41.36 3.74 21.22
CA ALA A 261 41.56 5.10 21.70
C ALA A 261 42.31 5.92 20.63
N THR A 262 41.82 7.12 20.34
CA THR A 262 42.34 8.01 19.29
C THR A 262 42.60 9.40 19.84
N ASP A 263 43.66 10.05 19.34
CA ASP A 263 43.96 11.46 19.65
C ASP A 263 42.82 12.38 19.21
N GLU A 264 42.07 11.99 18.16
CA GLU A 264 40.89 12.70 17.69
C GLU A 264 39.75 12.71 18.72
N LEU A 265 39.55 11.61 19.46
CA LEU A 265 38.54 11.56 20.51
C LEU A 265 38.95 12.46 21.69
N GLU A 266 40.23 12.45 22.05
CA GLU A 266 40.77 13.33 23.09
C GLU A 266 40.63 14.81 22.70
N ALA A 267 40.91 15.16 21.45
CA ALA A 267 40.74 16.51 20.93
C ALA A 267 39.27 16.97 20.98
N LEU A 268 38.32 16.10 20.62
CA LEU A 268 36.89 16.39 20.74
C LEU A 268 36.48 16.58 22.20
N ALA A 269 36.93 15.70 23.09
CA ALA A 269 36.63 15.79 24.53
C ALA A 269 37.21 17.07 25.16
N ALA A 270 38.43 17.45 24.79
CA ALA A 270 39.07 18.69 25.25
C ALA A 270 38.28 19.92 24.82
N TRP A 271 37.88 20.00 23.54
CA TRP A 271 37.04 21.08 23.02
C TRP A 271 35.68 21.15 23.74
N MET A 272 35.04 20.00 23.98
CA MET A 272 33.77 19.94 24.69
C MET A 272 33.88 20.41 26.16
N ARG A 273 34.97 20.07 26.86
CA ARG A 273 35.22 20.54 28.23
C ARG A 273 35.44 22.04 28.28
N ASP A 274 36.22 22.58 27.34
CA ASP A 274 36.44 24.03 27.18
C ASP A 274 35.14 24.79 26.91
N ARG A 275 34.20 24.16 26.20
CA ARG A 275 32.86 24.70 25.94
C ARG A 275 31.79 24.22 26.92
N SER A 276 32.16 23.75 28.12
CA SER A 276 31.18 23.39 29.14
C SER A 276 30.34 24.60 29.57
N PRO A 277 29.00 24.54 29.52
CA PRO A 277 28.13 25.67 29.84
C PRO A 277 28.23 26.14 31.30
N HIS A 278 28.74 25.29 32.20
CA HIS A 278 28.90 25.61 33.63
C HIS A 278 30.37 25.69 34.07
N GLY A 279 31.32 25.53 33.14
CA GLY A 279 32.76 25.53 33.45
C GLY A 279 33.22 24.35 34.31
N ASP A 280 32.41 23.30 34.45
CA ASP A 280 32.71 22.10 35.27
C ASP A 280 33.14 20.89 34.42
N GLY A 281 33.40 21.13 33.13
CA GLY A 281 33.77 20.11 32.16
C GLY A 281 32.61 19.24 31.67
N ARG A 282 31.38 19.39 32.21
CA ARG A 282 30.22 18.65 31.72
C ARG A 282 29.71 19.25 30.43
N CYS A 283 29.70 18.44 29.37
CA CYS A 283 29.18 18.79 28.07
C CYS A 283 28.60 17.54 27.40
N THR A 284 27.61 17.70 26.52
CA THR A 284 26.97 16.61 25.77
C THR A 284 26.75 17.05 24.33
N ALA A 285 27.32 16.29 23.40
CA ALA A 285 27.10 16.43 21.97
C ALA A 285 26.38 15.18 21.45
N LEU A 286 25.23 15.39 20.80
CA LEU A 286 24.50 14.37 20.07
C LEU A 286 24.73 14.65 18.58
N LEU A 287 25.23 13.67 17.86
CA LEU A 287 25.72 13.85 16.49
C LEU A 287 25.19 12.76 15.58
N TYR A 288 24.85 13.16 14.36
CA TYR A 288 24.64 12.29 13.22
C TYR A 288 25.64 12.68 12.13
N ALA A 289 26.33 11.71 11.53
CA ALA A 289 27.19 11.94 10.38
C ALA A 289 27.17 10.77 9.39
N ASP A 290 27.20 11.11 8.12
CA ASP A 290 27.40 10.19 7.00
C ASP A 290 28.58 10.65 6.13
N ALA A 291 28.62 10.21 4.86
CA ALA A 291 29.68 10.56 3.92
C ALA A 291 29.72 12.06 3.57
N THR A 292 28.58 12.75 3.55
CA THR A 292 28.45 14.13 3.05
C THR A 292 27.88 15.11 4.08
N SER A 293 27.14 14.60 5.05
CA SER A 293 26.25 15.36 5.93
C SER A 293 26.65 15.18 7.39
N LEU A 294 26.36 16.21 8.18
CA LEU A 294 26.54 16.23 9.63
C LEU A 294 25.39 17.03 10.23
N SER A 295 24.76 16.48 11.26
CA SER A 295 23.75 17.16 12.07
C SER A 295 24.09 17.03 13.55
N ALA A 296 23.66 18.01 14.35
CA ALA A 296 23.78 17.97 15.81
C ALA A 296 22.44 18.32 16.46
N GLN A 297 22.12 17.64 17.56
CA GLN A 297 20.97 17.96 18.40
C GLN A 297 21.46 18.38 19.80
N PRO A 298 20.73 19.27 20.49
CA PRO A 298 21.10 19.70 21.83
C PRO A 298 21.02 18.52 22.81
N GLY A 299 22.12 18.26 23.51
CA GLY A 299 22.16 17.33 24.64
C GLY A 299 21.75 17.99 25.96
N LYS A 300 21.87 17.25 27.07
CA LYS A 300 21.57 17.76 28.42
C LYS A 300 22.40 19.00 28.81
N HIS A 301 23.66 19.06 28.36
CA HIS A 301 24.59 20.16 28.60
C HIS A 301 25.26 20.54 27.27
N PRO A 302 24.59 21.27 26.37
CA PRO A 302 25.13 21.54 25.04
C PRO A 302 26.38 22.44 25.11
N PRO A 303 27.30 22.37 24.12
CA PRO A 303 28.46 23.26 24.05
C PRO A 303 28.04 24.73 24.05
N LEU A 304 28.76 25.56 24.81
CA LEU A 304 28.51 27.00 24.91
C LEU A 304 28.94 27.74 23.63
N GLU A 305 28.06 28.61 23.12
CA GLU A 305 28.42 29.62 22.13
C GLU A 305 29.04 30.83 22.83
N ARG A 306 30.19 31.30 22.36
CA ARG A 306 30.88 32.43 23.00
C ARG A 306 30.38 33.76 22.44
N PRO A 307 30.30 34.82 23.27
CA PRO A 307 29.97 36.16 22.80
C PRO A 307 30.93 36.62 21.70
N GLY A 308 30.39 37.09 20.58
CA GLY A 308 31.17 37.57 19.44
C GLY A 308 31.59 36.50 18.43
N GLU A 309 31.26 35.22 18.65
CA GLU A 309 31.43 34.19 17.63
C GLU A 309 30.50 34.43 16.43
N ALA A 310 31.00 34.17 15.23
CA ALA A 310 30.18 34.16 14.03
C ALA A 310 29.10 33.08 14.15
N ARG A 311 27.94 33.33 13.55
CA ARG A 311 26.84 32.36 13.50
C ARG A 311 27.36 31.03 12.94
N PHE A 312 27.12 29.94 13.65
CA PHE A 312 27.57 28.57 13.34
C PHE A 312 29.08 28.28 13.49
N ALA A 313 29.91 29.19 14.00
CA ALA A 313 31.34 28.92 14.19
C ALA A 313 31.59 27.71 15.11
N SER A 314 30.87 27.63 16.22
CA SER A 314 30.90 26.50 17.16
C SER A 314 30.54 25.17 16.48
N PHE A 315 29.52 25.18 15.61
CA PHE A 315 29.09 24.01 14.86
C PHE A 315 30.12 23.58 13.80
N GLN A 316 30.78 24.53 13.14
CA GLN A 316 31.86 24.23 12.17
C GLN A 316 33.06 23.56 12.84
N GLU A 317 33.53 24.12 13.97
CA GLU A 317 34.62 23.53 14.75
C GLU A 317 34.28 22.11 15.23
N LEU A 318 33.07 21.94 15.80
CA LEU A 318 32.55 20.64 16.20
C LEU A 318 32.53 19.67 15.02
N GLY A 319 32.02 20.12 13.87
CA GLY A 319 31.94 19.27 12.69
C GLY A 319 33.30 18.81 12.15
N ASP A 320 34.31 19.66 12.21
CA ASP A 320 35.67 19.29 11.80
C ASP A 320 36.30 18.27 12.74
N LEU A 321 36.11 18.44 14.06
CA LEU A 321 36.54 17.46 15.07
C LEU A 321 35.85 16.11 14.84
N VAL A 322 34.54 16.13 14.65
CA VAL A 322 33.72 14.92 14.48
C VAL A 322 34.07 14.19 13.19
N ARG A 323 34.32 14.89 12.08
CA ARG A 323 34.76 14.28 10.82
C ARG A 323 36.18 13.70 10.90
N ARG A 324 37.08 14.28 11.70
CA ARG A 324 38.41 13.67 11.96
C ARG A 324 38.25 12.39 12.76
N LEU A 325 37.50 12.42 13.85
CA LEU A 325 37.20 11.25 14.66
C LEU A 325 36.57 10.12 13.84
N ARG A 326 35.54 10.44 13.06
CA ARG A 326 34.83 9.48 12.21
C ARG A 326 35.73 8.80 11.18
N ARG A 327 36.78 9.49 10.70
CA ARG A 327 37.78 8.92 9.79
C ARG A 327 38.79 8.05 10.52
N ALA A 328 39.26 8.49 11.69
CA ALA A 328 40.19 7.73 12.51
C ALA A 328 39.59 6.40 13.02
N GLU A 329 38.28 6.39 13.28
CA GLU A 329 37.55 5.20 13.76
C GLU A 329 36.96 4.33 12.64
N ALA A 330 37.22 4.64 11.36
CA ALA A 330 36.69 3.87 10.25
C ALA A 330 37.39 2.51 10.13
N ASP A 331 36.62 1.42 10.01
CA ASP A 331 37.15 0.08 9.71
C ASP A 331 36.57 -0.44 8.39
N PRO A 332 37.38 -1.02 7.50
CA PRO A 332 36.91 -1.52 6.19
C PRO A 332 35.94 -2.71 6.28
N ARG A 333 35.81 -3.37 7.44
CA ARG A 333 34.91 -4.52 7.64
C ARG A 333 33.53 -4.07 8.13
N TYR A 334 33.48 -3.31 9.21
CA TYR A 334 32.22 -2.90 9.87
C TYR A 334 31.79 -1.46 9.58
N GLY A 335 32.62 -0.68 8.88
CA GLY A 335 32.31 0.66 8.42
C GLY A 335 32.45 1.73 9.50
N ARG A 336 31.80 2.87 9.26
CA ARG A 336 31.76 4.04 10.16
C ARG A 336 30.45 4.05 10.93
N TRP A 337 30.46 4.64 12.13
CA TRP A 337 29.24 4.91 12.87
C TRP A 337 28.41 5.99 12.15
N LEU A 338 27.09 5.95 12.38
CA LEU A 338 26.11 6.92 11.88
C LEU A 338 25.74 7.95 12.95
N PHE A 339 25.53 7.47 14.18
CA PHE A 339 25.23 8.34 15.32
C PHE A 339 26.32 8.24 16.39
N LEU A 340 26.60 9.36 17.03
CA LEU A 340 27.58 9.49 18.10
C LEU A 340 26.99 10.35 19.23
N ARG A 341 27.03 9.83 20.46
CA ARG A 341 26.81 10.60 21.68
C ARG A 341 28.12 10.67 22.44
N VAL A 342 28.60 11.89 22.69
CA VAL A 342 29.77 12.14 23.54
C VAL A 342 29.29 12.90 24.77
N GLN A 343 29.73 12.46 25.94
CA GLN A 343 29.51 13.15 27.21
C GLN A 343 30.83 13.30 27.93
N THR A 344 31.18 14.51 28.32
CA THR A 344 32.38 14.78 29.11
C THR A 344 32.01 15.06 30.56
N THR A 345 32.95 14.76 31.46
CA THR A 345 33.06 15.40 32.78
C THR A 345 34.39 16.15 32.84
N ALA A 346 34.78 16.68 34.01
CA ALA A 346 36.11 17.24 34.20
C ALA A 346 37.25 16.25 33.86
N THR A 347 37.04 14.95 34.07
CA THR A 347 38.09 13.91 33.96
C THR A 347 37.79 12.84 32.92
N ASP A 348 36.51 12.53 32.70
CA ASP A 348 36.09 11.36 31.94
C ASP A 348 35.40 11.75 30.64
N VAL A 349 35.33 10.78 29.72
CA VAL A 349 34.55 10.85 28.49
C VAL A 349 33.76 9.55 28.34
N LEU A 350 32.45 9.67 28.18
CA LEU A 350 31.56 8.56 27.84
C LEU A 350 31.17 8.72 26.37
N VAL A 351 31.31 7.64 25.61
CA VAL A 351 31.02 7.63 24.17
C VAL A 351 30.08 6.49 23.84
N GLU A 352 29.01 6.78 23.11
CA GLU A 352 28.13 5.78 22.53
C GLU A 352 28.06 5.98 21.01
N ARG A 353 28.19 4.89 20.27
CA ARG A 353 28.14 4.86 18.81
C ARG A 353 26.98 3.98 18.36
N ARG A 354 26.28 4.39 17.31
CA ARG A 354 25.34 3.53 16.58
C ARG A 354 25.72 3.49 15.11
N TYR A 355 25.79 2.29 14.57
CA TYR A 355 26.14 2.02 13.18
C TYR A 355 24.91 1.61 12.36
N ASP A 356 23.89 1.05 13.01
CA ASP A 356 22.74 0.45 12.34
C ASP A 356 21.40 0.99 12.82
N SER A 357 21.29 1.25 14.13
CA SER A 357 20.01 1.62 14.73
C SER A 357 19.88 3.12 14.96
N TRP A 358 18.63 3.57 14.94
CA TRP A 358 18.27 4.91 15.37
C TRP A 358 18.27 4.96 16.91
N PRO A 359 19.16 5.74 17.54
CA PRO A 359 19.25 5.74 18.99
C PRO A 359 18.05 6.45 19.64
N THR A 360 17.60 5.93 20.78
CA THR A 360 16.48 6.52 21.56
C THR A 360 16.78 7.92 22.11
N TRP A 361 18.06 8.31 22.16
CA TRP A 361 18.49 9.65 22.57
C TRP A 361 18.54 10.66 21.43
N TRP A 362 18.30 10.25 20.17
CA TRP A 362 18.21 11.14 19.02
C TRP A 362 16.74 11.33 18.65
N ALA A 363 16.25 12.56 18.72
CA ALA A 363 14.87 12.87 18.40
C ALA A 363 14.61 12.66 16.90
N ASP A 364 13.54 11.93 16.59
CA ASP A 364 12.95 11.88 15.25
C ASP A 364 11.86 12.95 15.15
N ASP A 365 12.07 13.94 14.31
CA ASP A 365 11.09 15.00 14.02
C ASP A 365 10.20 14.65 12.81
N GLY A 366 10.42 13.49 12.18
CA GLY A 366 9.72 13.03 10.96
C GLY A 366 10.09 13.81 9.70
N VAL A 367 11.02 14.77 9.79
CA VAL A 367 11.39 15.71 8.73
C VAL A 367 12.86 15.54 8.34
N SER A 368 13.74 15.28 9.31
CA SER A 368 15.18 15.24 9.13
C SER A 368 15.80 13.96 9.68
N GLY A 369 16.67 13.34 8.89
CA GLY A 369 17.30 12.08 9.23
C GLY A 369 18.30 11.64 8.17
N PRO A 370 18.87 10.44 8.32
CA PRO A 370 19.84 9.91 7.37
C PRO A 370 19.25 9.71 5.97
N TRP A 371 19.84 10.35 4.96
CA TRP A 371 19.35 10.23 3.59
C TRP A 371 19.69 8.87 3.00
N ARG A 372 18.73 8.25 2.30
CA ARG A 372 18.90 6.90 1.73
C ARG A 372 20.13 6.77 0.83
N THR A 373 20.44 7.78 0.02
CA THR A 373 21.62 7.76 -0.86
C THR A 373 22.92 7.66 -0.07
N ASN A 374 23.00 8.36 1.05
CA ASN A 374 24.19 8.37 1.90
C ASN A 374 24.29 7.08 2.72
N LEU A 375 23.14 6.59 3.21
CA LEU A 375 23.07 5.26 3.83
C LEU A 375 23.51 4.16 2.85
N GLN A 376 23.14 4.24 1.57
CA GLN A 376 23.53 3.26 0.56
C GLN A 376 25.06 3.22 0.40
N GLU A 377 25.72 4.38 0.35
CA GLU A 377 27.19 4.45 0.33
C GLU A 377 27.81 3.85 1.59
N GLU A 378 27.31 4.23 2.78
CA GLU A 378 27.81 3.72 4.06
C GLU A 378 27.66 2.21 4.20
N MET A 379 26.56 1.64 3.71
CA MET A 379 26.31 0.20 3.77
C MET A 379 27.07 -0.57 2.69
N ALA A 380 27.25 0.01 1.50
CA ALA A 380 28.05 -0.58 0.43
C ALA A 380 29.52 -0.73 0.83
N ALA A 381 30.06 0.22 1.61
CA ALA A 381 31.42 0.18 2.12
C ALA A 381 31.65 -0.91 3.21
N ARG A 382 30.59 -1.49 3.77
CA ARG A 382 30.67 -2.54 4.81
C ARG A 382 30.73 -3.94 4.20
N GLY A 383 31.42 -4.84 4.91
CA GLY A 383 31.32 -6.28 4.67
C GLY A 383 29.89 -6.77 4.87
N ILE A 384 29.47 -7.77 4.08
CA ILE A 384 28.07 -8.24 4.03
C ILE A 384 27.55 -8.67 5.41
N SER A 385 28.38 -9.32 6.24
CA SER A 385 28.01 -9.75 7.59
C SER A 385 27.75 -8.61 8.58
N TRP A 386 28.13 -7.38 8.22
CA TRP A 386 28.00 -6.17 9.05
C TRP A 386 26.93 -5.20 8.52
N ARG A 387 26.13 -5.66 7.54
CA ARG A 387 24.99 -4.93 7.00
C ARG A 387 23.74 -5.32 7.79
N PRO A 388 23.01 -4.34 8.35
CA PRO A 388 21.76 -4.62 9.05
C PRO A 388 20.68 -5.08 8.08
N ALA A 389 19.66 -5.78 8.59
CA ALA A 389 18.59 -6.35 7.77
C ALA A 389 17.83 -5.30 6.94
N TRP A 390 17.76 -4.05 7.41
CA TRP A 390 17.10 -2.96 6.69
C TRP A 390 17.84 -2.48 5.43
N VAL A 391 19.10 -2.89 5.19
CA VAL A 391 19.86 -2.53 3.97
C VAL A 391 19.11 -2.85 2.68
N ARG A 392 18.31 -3.92 2.68
CA ARG A 392 17.46 -4.29 1.54
C ARG A 392 16.50 -3.16 1.14
N LEU A 393 16.06 -2.33 2.08
CA LEU A 393 15.18 -1.20 1.83
C LEU A 393 15.89 -0.03 1.16
N LEU A 394 17.23 -0.02 1.06
CA LEU A 394 17.96 1.04 0.35
C LEU A 394 17.86 0.90 -1.16
N ASP A 395 17.55 -0.32 -1.64
CA ASP A 395 17.33 -0.60 -3.04
C ASP A 395 16.06 0.14 -3.52
N PRO A 396 16.16 0.98 -4.58
CA PRO A 396 15.00 1.68 -5.13
C PRO A 396 13.89 0.72 -5.62
N GLU A 397 14.20 -0.54 -5.90
CA GLU A 397 13.23 -1.55 -6.31
C GLU A 397 12.50 -2.21 -5.12
N VAL A 398 13.11 -2.20 -3.93
CA VAL A 398 12.65 -2.93 -2.73
C VAL A 398 11.83 -2.04 -1.81
N ALA A 399 11.23 -0.98 -2.36
CA ALA A 399 10.50 0.04 -1.62
C ALA A 399 9.48 -0.56 -0.64
N TYR A 400 8.99 -1.80 -0.83
CA TYR A 400 8.25 -2.50 0.21
C TYR A 400 8.41 -4.03 0.16
N ARG A 401 9.48 -4.53 0.79
CA ARG A 401 9.70 -5.94 1.19
C ARG A 401 10.25 -6.89 0.11
N PRO A 402 11.32 -7.64 0.43
CA PRO A 402 11.48 -9.00 -0.06
C PRO A 402 10.48 -9.92 0.67
N LEU A 403 9.95 -10.91 -0.04
CA LEU A 403 9.07 -11.94 0.51
C LEU A 403 9.79 -12.84 1.51
#